data_AF-A0A4U2DDF7-F1
#
_entry.id   AF-A0A4U2DDF7-F1
#
_cell.length_a   1.000
_cell.length_b   1.000
_cell.length_c   1.000
_cell.angle_alpha   90.00
_cell.angle_beta   90.00
_cell.angle_gamma   90.00
#
_symmetry.space_group_name_H-M   'P 1'
#
loop_
_entity.id
_entity.type
_entity.pdbx_description
1 polymer ?
#
loop_
_entity_poly.entity_id
_entity_poly.type
_entity_poly.pdbx_seq_one_letter_code
_entity_poly.pdbx_strand_id
1 'polypeptide(L)'
;MKKSILSAVILTALTSGSAFAAHTFTNDAGDSLTLDGRFDVRYQDKGGDHNGEWNSGSSRFGLKGQMGLDNGWTGFGHAEWGYNSGANGDNIYDRLLYAGVEHDKYGKIAAGTKQWSTFYDVAWYTDLGRVFGTRGSGVYNLSDWGIASGTGRAENSITYRNSINDQVSYGFTYQTTREDVALSGSDRSSNSGTDNRSTATLKNGMGASITYKPFNGVTLGAAYHQNELEDLSTSVEGAKNGDNMRIMLLGANYSNGGFYAGATFHVGENWESVETSTTNNVLMDTLGGEIYTYYHFDNGLRPTLNYNYMEDRDDQTDGYERNLLIPGVEYHFQKNKFLVWTEYQFDLGKDQLVGNKFENRDDQFAAGIRYYF
;
A
#
# COMPACT_ATOMS: atom_id res chain seq x y z
N MET A 1 -18.81 -50.48 -5.82
CA MET A 1 -19.15 -49.29 -5.02
C MET A 1 -17.91 -48.86 -4.25
N LYS A 2 -17.06 -48.03 -4.85
CA LYS A 2 -15.88 -47.45 -4.22
C LYS A 2 -16.18 -45.96 -4.00
N LYS A 3 -16.21 -45.55 -2.73
CA LYS A 3 -16.43 -44.17 -2.31
C LYS A 3 -15.22 -43.34 -2.78
N SER A 4 -15.41 -42.48 -3.77
CA SER A 4 -14.42 -41.45 -4.09
C SER A 4 -14.46 -40.41 -2.98
N ILE A 5 -13.39 -40.35 -2.19
CA ILE A 5 -13.13 -39.23 -1.29
C ILE A 5 -12.82 -38.04 -2.18
N LEU A 6 -13.79 -37.11 -2.26
CA LEU A 6 -13.62 -35.83 -2.91
C LEU A 6 -12.68 -35.01 -2.02
N SER A 7 -11.42 -34.86 -2.44
CA SER A 7 -10.48 -33.96 -1.78
C SER A 7 -10.95 -32.52 -1.97
N ALA A 8 -11.50 -31.94 -0.90
CA ALA A 8 -11.79 -30.52 -0.84
C ALA A 8 -10.47 -29.75 -0.73
N VAL A 9 -9.96 -29.25 -1.85
CA VAL A 9 -8.95 -28.19 -1.86
C VAL A 9 -9.69 -26.90 -1.50
N ILE A 10 -9.71 -26.58 -0.20
CA ILE A 10 -10.19 -25.29 0.27
C ILE A 10 -9.03 -24.32 0.07
N LEU A 11 -9.16 -23.47 -0.95
CA LEU A 11 -8.36 -22.27 -1.13
C LEU A 11 -8.34 -21.48 0.20
N THR A 12 -7.18 -21.38 0.84
CA THR A 12 -6.97 -20.49 1.98
C THR A 12 -6.89 -19.06 1.45
N ALA A 13 -8.06 -18.46 1.26
CA ALA A 13 -8.25 -17.03 1.10
C ALA A 13 -7.81 -16.32 2.39
N LEU A 14 -6.55 -15.93 2.46
CA LEU A 14 -6.04 -15.00 3.47
C LEU A 14 -5.51 -13.77 2.75
N THR A 15 -6.45 -12.87 2.43
CA THR A 15 -6.38 -11.39 2.58
C THR A 15 -7.55 -10.78 1.80
N SER A 16 -8.49 -10.16 2.53
CA SER A 16 -9.59 -9.29 2.04
C SER A 16 -10.66 -9.89 1.09
N GLY A 17 -11.81 -10.28 1.66
CA GLY A 17 -13.12 -9.66 1.38
C GLY A 17 -13.77 -9.64 -0.01
N SER A 18 -13.22 -10.21 -1.07
CA SER A 18 -13.88 -10.28 -2.41
C SER A 18 -14.25 -11.71 -2.81
N ALA A 19 -15.30 -12.24 -2.18
CA ALA A 19 -15.95 -13.45 -2.66
C ALA A 19 -16.83 -13.13 -3.89
N PHE A 20 -16.45 -13.70 -5.04
CA PHE A 20 -17.16 -13.80 -6.33
C PHE A 20 -17.27 -12.56 -7.22
N ALA A 21 -16.13 -12.00 -7.63
CA ALA A 21 -16.09 -11.16 -8.83
C ALA A 21 -15.16 -11.76 -9.91
N ALA A 22 -14.09 -12.42 -9.47
CA ALA A 22 -13.09 -13.10 -10.29
C ALA A 22 -13.65 -14.19 -11.22
N HIS A 23 -13.11 -14.26 -12.43
CA HIS A 23 -13.35 -15.33 -13.40
C HIS A 23 -12.21 -16.35 -13.37
N THR A 24 -12.50 -17.59 -12.99
CA THR A 24 -11.51 -18.66 -12.88
C THR A 24 -11.69 -19.71 -13.96
N PHE A 25 -10.61 -19.99 -14.70
CA PHE A 25 -10.48 -21.11 -15.61
C PHE A 25 -9.74 -22.24 -14.88
N THR A 26 -10.25 -23.46 -14.97
CA THR A 26 -9.64 -24.64 -14.34
C THR A 26 -9.46 -25.73 -15.38
N ASN A 27 -8.27 -26.33 -15.44
CA ASN A 27 -8.00 -27.47 -16.31
C ASN A 27 -8.39 -28.81 -15.64
N ASP A 28 -8.29 -29.92 -16.37
CA ASP A 28 -8.63 -31.26 -15.86
C ASP A 28 -7.75 -31.71 -14.67
N ALA A 29 -6.54 -31.14 -14.54
CA ALA A 29 -5.63 -31.42 -13.43
C ALA A 29 -5.97 -30.63 -12.14
N GLY A 30 -6.89 -29.67 -12.23
CA GLY A 30 -7.26 -28.79 -11.11
C GLY A 30 -6.42 -27.52 -11.02
N ASP A 31 -5.50 -27.28 -11.97
CA ASP A 31 -4.76 -26.02 -12.04
C ASP A 31 -5.70 -24.90 -12.44
N SER A 32 -5.47 -23.70 -11.88
CA SER A 32 -6.35 -22.57 -12.10
C SER A 32 -5.62 -21.34 -12.62
N LEU A 33 -6.30 -20.61 -13.50
CA LEU A 33 -5.97 -19.26 -13.90
C LEU A 33 -7.16 -18.37 -13.58
N THR A 34 -6.97 -17.42 -12.68
CA THR A 34 -8.00 -16.47 -12.25
C THR A 34 -7.71 -15.09 -12.81
N LEU A 35 -8.67 -14.53 -13.54
CA LEU A 35 -8.72 -13.12 -13.91
C LEU A 35 -9.44 -12.36 -12.80
N ASP A 36 -8.82 -11.28 -12.32
CA ASP A 36 -9.43 -10.37 -11.36
C ASP A 36 -9.14 -8.91 -11.71
N GLY A 37 -9.83 -7.99 -11.04
CA GLY A 37 -9.55 -6.58 -11.20
C GLY A 37 -10.64 -5.65 -10.70
N ARG A 38 -10.59 -4.42 -11.19
CA ARG A 38 -11.67 -3.46 -11.02
C ARG A 38 -11.67 -2.42 -12.11
N PHE A 39 -12.87 -1.96 -12.44
CA PHE A 39 -13.08 -0.66 -13.08
C PHE A 39 -13.43 0.37 -12.01
N ASP A 40 -12.80 1.52 -12.12
CA ASP A 40 -12.98 2.68 -11.26
C ASP A 40 -13.09 3.90 -12.16
N VAL A 41 -14.12 4.69 -11.94
CA VAL A 41 -14.28 5.99 -12.58
C VAL A 41 -14.55 6.97 -11.46
N ARG A 42 -13.69 7.97 -11.31
CA ARG A 42 -13.83 8.97 -10.26
C ARG A 42 -13.72 10.37 -10.81
N TYR A 43 -14.56 11.23 -10.26
CA TYR A 43 -14.36 12.66 -10.24
C TYR A 43 -13.42 12.99 -9.08
N GLN A 44 -12.41 13.81 -9.32
CA GLN A 44 -11.48 14.27 -8.32
C GLN A 44 -11.22 15.77 -8.44
N ASP A 45 -11.49 16.47 -7.35
CA ASP A 45 -11.08 17.84 -7.11
C ASP A 45 -9.93 17.83 -6.09
N LYS A 46 -8.81 18.42 -6.46
CA LYS A 46 -7.57 18.42 -5.68
C LYS A 46 -7.37 19.71 -4.89
N GLY A 47 -8.37 20.59 -4.88
CA GLY A 47 -8.30 21.89 -4.22
C GLY A 47 -7.54 22.95 -5.02
N GLY A 48 -7.55 24.19 -4.54
CA GLY A 48 -6.87 25.33 -5.15
C GLY A 48 -7.44 25.69 -6.52
N ASP A 49 -6.57 25.93 -7.50
CA ASP A 49 -6.95 26.27 -8.89
C ASP A 49 -7.34 25.04 -9.76
N HIS A 50 -7.56 23.87 -9.15
CA HIS A 50 -7.90 22.65 -9.88
C HIS A 50 -9.38 22.62 -10.28
N ASN A 51 -9.69 22.57 -11.58
CA ASN A 51 -11.08 22.61 -12.09
C ASN A 51 -11.87 21.29 -11.96
N GLY A 52 -11.39 20.35 -11.13
CA GLY A 52 -11.90 18.98 -11.08
C GLY A 52 -11.65 18.18 -12.36
N GLU A 53 -11.49 16.86 -12.24
CA GLU A 53 -11.31 15.99 -13.41
C GLU A 53 -11.95 14.62 -13.23
N TRP A 54 -12.37 14.01 -14.34
CA TRP A 54 -12.67 12.59 -14.38
C TRP A 54 -11.41 11.81 -14.75
N ASN A 55 -11.09 10.77 -13.99
CA ASN A 55 -10.00 9.86 -14.31
C ASN A 55 -10.38 8.39 -14.01
N SER A 56 -9.57 7.46 -14.49
CA SER A 56 -9.75 6.01 -14.32
C SER A 56 -9.48 5.51 -12.90
N GLY A 57 -9.28 6.42 -11.94
CA GLY A 57 -9.05 6.12 -10.54
C GLY A 57 -7.98 5.06 -10.34
N SER A 58 -8.38 3.96 -9.71
CA SER A 58 -7.52 2.83 -9.44
C SER A 58 -7.85 1.58 -10.28
N SER A 59 -8.36 1.80 -11.49
CA SER A 59 -8.67 0.75 -12.46
C SER A 59 -7.48 -0.15 -12.73
N ARG A 60 -7.71 -1.46 -12.80
CA ARG A 60 -6.67 -2.48 -12.91
C ARG A 60 -7.22 -3.83 -13.33
N PHE A 61 -6.33 -4.68 -13.80
CA PHE A 61 -6.59 -6.10 -14.05
C PHE A 61 -5.41 -6.95 -13.58
N GLY A 62 -5.68 -8.20 -13.24
CA GLY A 62 -4.68 -9.14 -12.76
C GLY A 62 -4.95 -10.58 -13.20
N LEU A 63 -3.88 -11.37 -13.24
CA LEU A 63 -3.88 -12.78 -13.55
C LEU A 63 -3.19 -13.55 -12.43
N LYS A 64 -3.88 -14.53 -11.85
CA LYS A 64 -3.39 -15.39 -10.77
C LYS A 64 -3.40 -16.84 -11.21
N GLY A 65 -2.23 -17.44 -11.33
CA GLY A 65 -2.05 -18.85 -11.63
C GLY A 65 -1.78 -19.66 -10.37
N GLN A 66 -2.38 -20.85 -10.27
CA GLN A 66 -2.06 -21.84 -9.23
C GLN A 66 -2.02 -23.25 -9.84
N MET A 67 -1.06 -24.06 -9.38
CA MET A 67 -0.88 -25.44 -9.80
C MET A 67 -0.44 -26.30 -8.62
N GLY A 68 -1.06 -27.47 -8.48
CA GLY A 68 -0.65 -28.46 -7.48
C GLY A 68 0.69 -29.10 -7.86
N LEU A 69 1.58 -29.26 -6.88
CA LEU A 69 2.88 -29.92 -7.03
C LEU A 69 2.96 -31.15 -6.12
N ASP A 70 3.98 -31.97 -6.31
CA ASP A 70 4.23 -33.14 -5.48
C ASP A 70 4.45 -32.77 -4.00
N ASN A 71 4.18 -33.72 -3.11
CA ASN A 71 4.45 -33.61 -1.67
C ASN A 71 3.75 -32.43 -0.97
N GLY A 72 2.54 -32.04 -1.43
CA GLY A 72 1.72 -31.02 -0.78
C GLY A 72 2.16 -29.58 -1.07
N TRP A 73 3.06 -29.37 -2.04
CA TRP A 73 3.42 -28.04 -2.50
C TRP A 73 2.39 -27.52 -3.50
N THR A 74 2.23 -26.19 -3.54
CA THR A 74 1.48 -25.48 -4.58
C THR A 74 2.39 -24.43 -5.20
N GLY A 75 2.48 -24.43 -6.52
CA GLY A 75 3.12 -23.36 -7.29
C GLY A 75 2.10 -22.26 -7.58
N PHE A 76 2.52 -21.00 -7.50
CA PHE A 76 1.64 -19.87 -7.84
C PHE A 76 2.40 -18.75 -8.57
N GLY A 77 1.64 -17.92 -9.28
CA GLY A 77 2.12 -16.69 -9.89
C GLY A 77 1.03 -15.64 -9.94
N HIS A 78 1.42 -14.36 -9.89
CA HIS A 78 0.49 -13.24 -9.97
C HIS A 78 1.13 -12.08 -10.74
N ALA A 79 0.41 -11.59 -11.75
CA ALA A 79 0.71 -10.34 -12.43
C ALA A 79 -0.50 -9.40 -12.32
N GLU A 80 -0.28 -8.13 -11.96
CA GLU A 80 -1.33 -7.09 -11.88
C GLU A 80 -0.84 -5.83 -12.61
N TRP A 81 -1.71 -5.23 -13.42
CA TRP A 81 -1.44 -3.98 -14.13
C TRP A 81 -2.50 -2.94 -13.81
N GLY A 82 -2.06 -1.69 -13.64
CA GLY A 82 -2.92 -0.53 -13.50
C GLY A 82 -3.22 0.12 -14.84
N TYR A 83 -4.32 0.86 -14.91
CA TYR A 83 -4.72 1.61 -16.09
C TYR A 83 -5.05 3.07 -15.77
N ASN A 84 -4.36 3.98 -16.44
CA ASN A 84 -4.62 5.42 -16.43
C ASN A 84 -5.29 5.82 -17.74
N SER A 85 -6.51 6.37 -17.70
CA SER A 85 -7.15 6.88 -18.91
C SER A 85 -6.33 8.03 -19.52
N GLY A 86 -5.90 7.90 -20.78
CA GLY A 86 -5.10 8.91 -21.48
C GLY A 86 -5.14 8.74 -23.00
N ALA A 87 -4.63 9.71 -23.76
CA ALA A 87 -4.83 9.80 -25.20
C ALA A 87 -3.97 8.85 -26.07
N ASN A 88 -2.80 8.39 -25.57
CA ASN A 88 -1.72 7.90 -26.44
C ASN A 88 -1.22 6.46 -26.18
N GLY A 89 -2.01 5.59 -25.53
CA GLY A 89 -1.69 4.15 -25.45
C GLY A 89 -0.69 3.73 -24.36
N ASP A 90 0.17 4.62 -23.86
CA ASP A 90 1.11 4.39 -22.74
C ASP A 90 0.46 4.51 -21.36
N ASN A 91 -0.67 3.83 -21.21
CA ASN A 91 -1.63 4.01 -20.12
C ASN A 91 -1.68 2.82 -19.16
N ILE A 92 -0.90 1.77 -19.42
CA ILE A 92 -0.85 0.54 -18.64
C ILE A 92 0.52 0.45 -17.97
N TYR A 93 0.53 0.20 -16.67
CA TYR A 93 1.76 0.10 -15.87
C TYR A 93 1.71 -1.10 -14.93
N ASP A 94 2.87 -1.67 -14.61
CA ASP A 94 2.95 -2.84 -13.75
C ASP A 94 2.73 -2.46 -12.27
N ARG A 95 1.91 -3.26 -11.60
CA ARG A 95 1.61 -3.11 -10.17
C ARG A 95 2.17 -4.27 -9.36
N LEU A 96 2.07 -5.50 -9.86
CA LEU A 96 2.62 -6.69 -9.22
C LEU A 96 3.12 -7.65 -10.31
N LEU A 97 4.24 -8.31 -10.04
CA LEU A 97 4.72 -9.46 -10.79
C LEU A 97 5.61 -10.31 -9.89
N TYR A 98 5.10 -11.47 -9.50
CA TYR A 98 5.83 -12.42 -8.65
C TYR A 98 5.35 -13.85 -8.85
N ALA A 99 6.21 -14.79 -8.50
CA ALA A 99 5.90 -16.21 -8.48
C ALA A 99 6.58 -16.91 -7.30
N GLY A 100 6.08 -18.08 -6.94
CA GLY A 100 6.57 -18.76 -5.75
C GLY A 100 5.94 -20.12 -5.51
N VAL A 101 6.23 -20.64 -4.33
CA VAL A 101 5.68 -21.91 -3.84
C VAL A 101 5.19 -21.76 -2.42
N GLU A 102 4.15 -22.51 -2.08
CA GLU A 102 3.59 -22.57 -0.74
C GLU A 102 3.30 -24.01 -0.31
N HIS A 103 3.40 -24.25 0.99
CA HIS A 103 3.11 -25.52 1.63
C HIS A 103 2.63 -25.28 3.05
N ASP A 104 1.56 -25.94 3.47
CA ASP A 104 0.87 -25.71 4.76
C ASP A 104 1.81 -25.69 5.97
N LYS A 105 2.77 -26.61 6.01
CA LYS A 105 3.79 -26.68 7.07
C LYS A 105 4.96 -25.70 6.93
N TYR A 106 5.44 -25.45 5.70
CA TYR A 106 6.72 -24.76 5.47
C TYR A 106 6.55 -23.28 5.12
N GLY A 107 5.30 -22.83 4.92
CA GLY A 107 4.97 -21.47 4.59
C GLY A 107 5.02 -21.20 3.09
N LYS A 108 5.11 -19.92 2.76
CA LYS A 108 5.02 -19.37 1.41
C LYS A 108 6.26 -18.54 1.12
N ILE A 109 6.95 -18.83 0.03
CA ILE A 109 8.06 -18.02 -0.47
C ILE A 109 7.71 -17.50 -1.87
N ALA A 110 7.98 -16.22 -2.12
CA ALA A 110 7.75 -15.59 -3.41
C ALA A 110 8.90 -14.66 -3.78
N ALA A 111 9.30 -14.71 -5.04
CA ALA A 111 10.25 -13.77 -5.64
C ALA A 111 9.54 -13.00 -6.76
N GLY A 112 9.82 -11.71 -6.89
CA GLY A 112 9.18 -10.89 -7.91
C GLY A 112 9.89 -9.60 -8.20
N THR A 113 9.61 -9.05 -9.38
CA THR A 113 10.03 -7.69 -9.72
C THR A 113 9.22 -6.66 -8.94
N LYS A 114 8.00 -7.01 -8.47
CA LYS A 114 7.16 -6.17 -7.60
C LYS A 114 6.11 -7.00 -6.85
N GLN A 115 6.09 -6.93 -5.52
CA GLN A 115 5.10 -7.62 -4.67
C GLN A 115 4.89 -6.88 -3.34
N TRP A 116 3.80 -7.16 -2.62
CA TRP A 116 3.58 -6.59 -1.29
C TRP A 116 4.59 -7.11 -0.28
N SER A 117 5.29 -6.20 0.39
CA SER A 117 6.21 -6.56 1.46
C SER A 117 5.47 -7.02 2.70
N THR A 118 6.21 -7.60 3.64
CA THR A 118 5.69 -8.05 4.92
C THR A 118 5.36 -6.88 5.84
N PHE A 119 5.94 -5.68 5.62
CA PHE A 119 5.51 -4.47 6.32
C PHE A 119 4.02 -4.18 6.08
N TYR A 120 3.58 -4.43 4.84
CA TYR A 120 2.19 -4.27 4.45
C TYR A 120 1.24 -5.27 5.12
N ASP A 121 1.73 -6.34 5.77
CA ASP A 121 0.90 -7.28 6.55
C ASP A 121 0.22 -6.59 7.75
N VAL A 122 0.75 -5.43 8.18
CA VAL A 122 0.19 -4.57 9.24
C VAL A 122 -0.34 -3.25 8.68
N ALA A 123 0.37 -2.60 7.75
CA ALA A 123 -0.03 -1.28 7.23
C ALA A 123 -1.40 -1.28 6.54
N TRP A 124 -1.84 -2.42 5.98
CA TRP A 124 -3.17 -2.52 5.36
C TRP A 124 -4.34 -2.27 6.33
N TYR A 125 -4.12 -2.31 7.65
CA TYR A 125 -5.17 -2.12 8.65
C TYR A 125 -5.87 -0.76 8.51
N THR A 126 -5.22 0.22 7.88
CA THR A 126 -5.76 1.57 7.68
C THR A 126 -5.81 2.00 6.21
N ASP A 127 -5.18 1.26 5.28
CA ASP A 127 -5.26 1.55 3.84
C ASP A 127 -6.52 0.99 3.15
N LEU A 128 -7.67 1.55 3.53
CA LEU A 128 -8.99 1.10 3.05
C LEU A 128 -9.81 2.21 2.39
N GLY A 129 -9.31 3.45 2.37
CA GLY A 129 -9.87 4.56 1.63
C GLY A 129 -9.93 4.31 0.12
N ARG A 130 -10.71 5.12 -0.60
CA ARG A 130 -10.90 5.01 -2.05
C ARG A 130 -9.89 5.83 -2.82
N VAL A 131 -9.63 7.04 -2.35
CA VAL A 131 -8.58 7.96 -2.84
C VAL A 131 -7.62 8.29 -1.70
N PHE A 132 -8.17 8.68 -0.54
CA PHE A 132 -7.40 9.17 0.60
C PHE A 132 -7.28 8.07 1.65
N GLY A 133 -6.62 6.97 1.29
CA GLY A 133 -6.32 5.85 2.18
C GLY A 133 -5.21 6.20 3.16
N THR A 134 -4.10 5.48 3.09
CA THR A 134 -2.96 5.68 4.00
C THR A 134 -2.03 6.81 3.54
N ARG A 135 -1.73 7.74 4.46
CA ARG A 135 -0.78 8.86 4.29
C ARG A 135 0.03 9.18 5.56
N GLY A 136 -0.31 8.57 6.70
CA GLY A 136 0.31 8.75 8.01
C GLY A 136 1.06 7.52 8.54
N SER A 137 0.91 6.33 7.96
CA SER A 137 1.53 5.09 8.46
C SER A 137 3.00 4.88 8.07
N GLY A 138 3.53 5.75 7.20
CA GLY A 138 4.87 5.63 6.61
C GLY A 138 5.01 4.58 5.50
N VAL A 139 3.95 3.86 5.13
CA VAL A 139 4.01 2.80 4.09
C VAL A 139 4.20 3.32 2.67
N TYR A 140 3.74 4.54 2.40
CA TYR A 140 3.84 5.21 1.11
C TYR A 140 4.71 6.44 1.25
N ASN A 141 6.02 6.23 1.30
CA ASN A 141 7.05 7.26 1.32
C ASN A 141 7.79 7.33 -0.03
N LEU A 142 8.68 8.31 -0.15
CA LEU A 142 9.45 8.59 -1.36
C LEU A 142 8.56 8.91 -2.60
N SER A 143 9.21 9.23 -3.72
CA SER A 143 8.54 9.62 -4.96
C SER A 143 7.68 8.52 -5.60
N ASP A 144 7.95 7.25 -5.25
CA ASP A 144 7.35 6.08 -5.89
C ASP A 144 6.33 5.32 -5.02
N TRP A 145 5.90 5.92 -3.90
CA TRP A 145 4.90 5.37 -2.99
C TRP A 145 5.35 4.06 -2.33
N GLY A 146 6.55 4.07 -1.76
CA GLY A 146 7.10 2.98 -0.97
C GLY A 146 7.44 1.73 -1.77
N ILE A 147 7.57 1.85 -3.10
CA ILE A 147 8.09 0.77 -3.94
C ILE A 147 9.57 0.63 -3.59
N ALA A 148 10.36 1.70 -3.81
CA ALA A 148 11.77 1.94 -3.46
C ALA A 148 12.11 1.60 -2.01
N SER A 149 11.34 2.09 -1.06
CA SER A 149 11.64 1.85 0.35
C SER A 149 11.36 0.42 0.78
N GLY A 150 10.41 -0.25 0.11
CA GLY A 150 10.02 -1.62 0.41
C GLY A 150 8.90 -1.82 1.42
N THR A 151 8.26 -0.75 1.91
CA THR A 151 7.14 -0.90 2.86
C THR A 151 5.80 -1.12 2.18
N GLY A 152 5.62 -0.63 0.95
CA GLY A 152 4.47 -0.89 0.11
C GLY A 152 4.69 -2.09 -0.81
N ARG A 153 4.67 -1.83 -2.12
CA ARG A 153 4.90 -2.83 -3.16
C ARG A 153 6.39 -2.93 -3.45
N ALA A 154 7.11 -3.67 -2.61
CA ALA A 154 8.52 -3.95 -2.74
C ALA A 154 8.90 -4.54 -4.11
N GLU A 155 9.69 -3.80 -4.89
CA GLU A 155 10.35 -4.31 -6.11
C GLU A 155 11.62 -5.12 -5.81
N ASN A 156 12.03 -5.93 -6.79
CA ASN A 156 13.22 -6.78 -6.75
C ASN A 156 13.36 -7.54 -5.42
N SER A 157 12.28 -8.20 -5.01
CA SER A 157 12.10 -8.67 -3.65
C SER A 157 11.86 -10.18 -3.55
N ILE A 158 12.26 -10.72 -2.40
CA ILE A 158 11.88 -12.05 -1.92
C ILE A 158 11.07 -11.84 -0.65
N THR A 159 9.93 -12.52 -0.54
CA THR A 159 9.15 -12.57 0.70
C THR A 159 8.99 -14.01 1.16
N TYR A 160 9.05 -14.21 2.48
CA TYR A 160 8.69 -15.45 3.14
C TYR A 160 7.61 -15.16 4.17
N ARG A 161 6.56 -15.98 4.22
CA ARG A 161 5.49 -15.89 5.22
C ARG A 161 5.15 -17.27 5.76
N ASN A 162 4.96 -17.38 7.07
CA ASN A 162 4.50 -18.61 7.69
C ASN A 162 3.73 -18.29 8.99
N SER A 163 3.18 -19.33 9.62
CA SER A 163 2.47 -19.22 10.89
C SER A 163 3.01 -20.25 11.88
N ILE A 164 3.10 -19.85 13.15
CA ILE A 164 3.42 -20.75 14.26
C ILE A 164 2.18 -21.59 14.59
N ASN A 165 1.01 -20.97 14.50
CA ASN A 165 -0.32 -21.56 14.70
C ASN A 165 -1.38 -20.62 14.09
N ASP A 166 -2.66 -20.92 14.27
CA ASP A 166 -3.78 -20.13 13.73
C ASP A 166 -3.85 -18.68 14.26
N GLN A 167 -3.17 -18.39 15.36
CA GLN A 167 -3.18 -17.08 16.00
C GLN A 167 -1.96 -16.23 15.66
N VAL A 168 -0.80 -16.84 15.39
CA VAL A 168 0.47 -16.12 15.21
C VAL A 168 1.06 -16.39 13.84
N SER A 169 1.17 -15.34 13.03
CA SER A 169 1.81 -15.36 11.71
C SER A 169 2.98 -14.39 11.65
N TYR A 170 3.99 -14.70 10.84
CA TYR A 170 5.18 -13.87 10.68
C TYR A 170 5.63 -13.86 9.22
N GLY A 171 6.38 -12.83 8.85
CA GLY A 171 6.94 -12.70 7.52
C GLY A 171 8.29 -11.99 7.51
N PHE A 172 9.06 -12.25 6.45
CA PHE A 172 10.29 -11.55 6.11
C PHE A 172 10.26 -11.06 4.66
N THR A 173 10.86 -9.90 4.44
CA THR A 173 11.11 -9.33 3.10
C THR A 173 12.59 -9.05 2.95
N TYR A 174 13.14 -9.37 1.78
CA TYR A 174 14.45 -8.92 1.35
C TYR A 174 14.33 -8.24 -0.01
N GLN A 175 15.07 -7.14 -0.22
CA GLN A 175 15.19 -6.44 -1.49
C GLN A 175 16.66 -6.32 -1.88
N THR A 176 16.93 -6.50 -3.18
CA THR A 176 18.26 -6.23 -3.73
C THR A 176 18.54 -4.73 -3.73
N THR A 177 19.81 -4.38 -3.93
CA THR A 177 20.22 -2.99 -4.14
C THR A 177 19.41 -2.34 -5.26
N ARG A 178 18.98 -1.10 -5.04
CA ARG A 178 18.47 -0.23 -6.12
C ARG A 178 19.20 1.09 -6.09
N GLU A 179 19.71 1.45 -7.25
CA GLU A 179 20.51 2.63 -7.49
C GLU A 179 19.60 3.75 -8.01
N ASP A 180 20.03 5.01 -7.86
CA ASP A 180 19.34 6.19 -8.38
C ASP A 180 17.86 6.32 -7.94
N VAL A 181 17.52 5.86 -6.73
CA VAL A 181 16.17 5.97 -6.17
C VAL A 181 15.86 7.44 -5.90
N ALA A 182 14.80 7.96 -6.52
CA ALA A 182 14.33 9.31 -6.29
C ALA A 182 13.64 9.46 -4.92
N LEU A 183 14.12 10.38 -4.09
CA LEU A 183 13.62 10.59 -2.73
C LEU A 183 12.31 11.39 -2.72
N SER A 184 12.37 12.71 -2.82
CA SER A 184 11.23 13.60 -3.05
C SER A 184 11.58 14.60 -4.16
N GLY A 185 10.60 15.33 -4.68
CA GLY A 185 10.79 16.09 -5.91
C GLY A 185 9.63 15.88 -6.86
N SER A 186 9.11 16.97 -7.44
CA SER A 186 8.14 16.85 -8.52
C SER A 186 8.73 16.18 -9.78
N ASP A 187 8.07 15.13 -10.24
CA ASP A 187 8.32 14.56 -11.56
C ASP A 187 7.64 15.44 -12.61
N ARG A 188 8.40 16.19 -13.44
CA ARG A 188 7.81 16.80 -14.65
C ARG A 188 8.69 16.75 -15.89
N SER A 189 8.17 15.98 -16.83
CA SER A 189 7.98 16.22 -18.27
C SER A 189 7.95 17.69 -18.82
N SER A 190 8.63 18.70 -18.26
CA SER A 190 8.58 20.07 -18.81
C SER A 190 9.86 20.88 -18.56
N ASN A 191 10.71 20.97 -19.60
CA ASN A 191 11.48 22.11 -20.13
C ASN A 191 12.09 23.24 -19.25
N SER A 192 12.05 23.22 -17.90
CA SER A 192 12.47 24.38 -17.08
C SER A 192 13.80 24.25 -16.32
N GLY A 193 14.54 23.15 -16.46
CA GLY A 193 16.00 23.14 -16.24
C GLY A 193 16.54 23.42 -14.82
N THR A 194 15.70 23.47 -13.79
CA THR A 194 16.12 23.64 -12.39
C THR A 194 15.29 22.75 -11.49
N ASP A 195 15.57 21.44 -11.50
CA ASP A 195 14.87 20.45 -10.68
C ASP A 195 15.80 19.93 -9.57
N ASN A 196 15.25 19.80 -8.37
CA ASN A 196 15.91 19.18 -7.23
C ASN A 196 15.37 17.77 -6.98
N ARG A 197 15.66 16.87 -7.92
CA ARG A 197 15.44 15.45 -7.69
C ARG A 197 16.67 14.86 -7.01
N SER A 198 16.68 14.87 -5.69
CA SER A 198 17.69 14.13 -4.95
C SER A 198 17.47 12.63 -5.09
N THR A 199 18.57 11.90 -5.25
CA THR A 199 18.59 10.44 -5.31
C THR A 199 19.45 9.84 -4.21
N ALA A 200 19.23 8.54 -3.96
CA ALA A 200 20.09 7.69 -3.16
C ALA A 200 20.14 6.26 -3.74
N THR A 201 21.19 5.52 -3.41
CA THR A 201 21.24 4.06 -3.55
C THR A 201 20.71 3.43 -2.26
N LEU A 202 19.71 2.54 -2.39
CA LEU A 202 19.16 1.77 -1.27
C LEU A 202 19.71 0.34 -1.30
N LYS A 203 20.49 -0.03 -0.29
CA LYS A 203 21.07 -1.36 -0.11
C LYS A 203 20.38 -2.11 1.03
N ASN A 204 20.57 -3.43 1.04
CA ASN A 204 20.22 -4.28 2.19
C ASN A 204 18.77 -4.06 2.69
N GLY A 205 17.83 -3.96 1.76
CA GLY A 205 16.42 -3.76 2.08
C GLY A 205 15.87 -4.97 2.83
N MET A 206 15.56 -4.82 4.11
CA MET A 206 15.17 -5.92 4.99
C MET A 206 13.93 -5.54 5.80
N GLY A 207 12.92 -6.40 5.74
CA GLY A 207 11.66 -6.22 6.46
C GLY A 207 11.24 -7.46 7.22
N ALA A 208 10.48 -7.26 8.29
CA ALA A 208 9.87 -8.34 9.07
C ALA A 208 8.49 -7.92 9.58
N SER A 209 7.59 -8.89 9.74
CA SER A 209 6.28 -8.68 10.35
C SER A 209 5.92 -9.81 11.30
N ILE A 210 5.09 -9.48 12.28
CA ILE A 210 4.39 -10.45 13.13
C ILE A 210 2.97 -9.97 13.37
N THR A 211 2.01 -10.90 13.33
CA THR A 211 0.61 -10.64 13.66
C THR A 211 0.12 -11.64 14.69
N TYR A 212 -0.79 -11.20 15.55
CA TYR A 212 -1.37 -12.00 16.62
C TYR A 212 -2.88 -11.80 16.71
N LYS A 213 -3.64 -12.89 16.77
CA LYS A 213 -5.11 -12.91 16.91
C LYS A 213 -5.50 -13.41 18.31
N PRO A 214 -5.56 -12.52 19.32
CA PRO A 214 -5.83 -12.92 20.70
C PRO A 214 -7.25 -13.48 20.91
N PHE A 215 -8.22 -12.96 20.16
CA PHE A 215 -9.62 -13.40 20.19
C PHE A 215 -10.35 -12.97 18.91
N ASN A 216 -11.57 -13.48 18.73
CA ASN A 216 -12.34 -13.27 17.51
C ASN A 216 -12.51 -11.79 17.17
N GLY A 217 -12.19 -11.45 15.92
CA GLY A 217 -12.32 -10.11 15.38
C GLY A 217 -11.12 -9.21 15.62
N VAL A 218 -10.23 -9.47 16.59
CA VAL A 218 -9.05 -8.65 16.86
C VAL A 218 -7.80 -9.23 16.21
N THR A 219 -7.02 -8.37 15.55
CA THR A 219 -5.66 -8.66 15.10
C THR A 219 -4.72 -7.55 15.57
N LEU A 220 -3.64 -7.92 16.25
CA LEU A 220 -2.52 -7.05 16.58
C LEU A 220 -1.38 -7.31 15.59
N GLY A 221 -0.57 -6.31 15.29
CA GLY A 221 0.55 -6.44 14.36
C GLY A 221 1.72 -5.54 14.75
N ALA A 222 2.92 -6.01 14.46
CA ALA A 222 4.14 -5.22 14.45
C ALA A 222 4.90 -5.49 13.16
N ALA A 223 5.48 -4.46 12.58
CA ALA A 223 6.28 -4.55 11.37
C ALA A 223 7.50 -3.65 11.45
N TYR A 224 8.58 -4.06 10.81
CA TYR A 224 9.83 -3.31 10.71
C TYR A 224 10.33 -3.38 9.27
N HIS A 225 10.93 -2.30 8.78
CA HIS A 225 11.65 -2.29 7.52
C HIS A 225 12.85 -1.36 7.59
N GLN A 226 13.93 -1.69 6.89
CA GLN A 226 15.12 -0.84 6.77
C GLN A 226 15.76 -0.94 5.38
N ASN A 227 16.53 0.10 5.04
CA ASN A 227 17.50 0.13 3.94
C ASN A 227 18.76 0.86 4.44
N GLU A 228 19.91 0.48 3.91
CA GLU A 228 21.16 1.22 4.04
C GLU A 228 21.24 2.26 2.92
N LEU A 229 21.60 3.50 3.25
CA LEU A 229 21.71 4.61 2.32
C LEU A 229 23.14 4.77 1.82
N GLU A 230 23.31 4.83 0.51
CA GLU A 230 24.58 5.09 -0.15
C GLU A 230 24.37 6.02 -1.34
N ASP A 231 25.46 6.57 -1.89
CA ASP A 231 25.45 7.46 -3.07
C ASP A 231 24.40 8.59 -2.98
N LEU A 232 24.16 9.16 -1.78
CA LEU A 232 23.22 10.26 -1.63
C LEU A 232 23.67 11.47 -2.43
N SER A 233 22.70 12.10 -3.12
CA SER A 233 22.90 13.40 -3.74
C SER A 233 23.36 14.44 -2.70
N THR A 234 24.23 15.37 -3.10
CA THR A 234 24.75 16.42 -2.20
C THR A 234 23.68 17.39 -1.69
N SER A 235 22.50 17.38 -2.30
CA SER A 235 21.33 18.17 -1.89
C SER A 235 20.48 17.51 -0.81
N VAL A 236 20.84 16.32 -0.33
CA VAL A 236 20.11 15.64 0.75
C VAL A 236 20.69 16.04 2.10
N GLU A 237 19.81 16.54 2.96
CA GLU A 237 20.05 16.83 4.35
C GLU A 237 19.36 15.79 5.25
N GLY A 238 19.75 15.72 6.53
CA GLY A 238 19.17 14.81 7.53
C GLY A 238 19.80 13.42 7.57
N ALA A 239 20.37 12.93 6.46
CA ALA A 239 21.07 11.65 6.38
C ALA A 239 22.41 11.75 5.65
N LYS A 240 23.29 10.76 5.84
CA LYS A 240 24.58 10.62 5.11
C LYS A 240 24.79 9.18 4.62
N ASN A 241 25.77 9.01 3.71
CA ASN A 241 26.19 7.68 3.25
C ASN A 241 26.58 6.80 4.44
N GLY A 242 26.10 5.56 4.45
CA GLY A 242 26.26 4.57 5.51
C GLY A 242 25.22 4.65 6.63
N ASP A 243 24.33 5.65 6.64
CA ASP A 243 23.18 5.66 7.54
C ASP A 243 22.12 4.63 7.10
N ASN A 244 21.19 4.33 8.00
CA ASN A 244 20.02 3.52 7.66
C ASN A 244 18.77 4.39 7.61
N MET A 245 17.91 4.10 6.64
CA MET A 245 16.52 4.50 6.60
C MET A 245 15.69 3.36 7.16
N ARG A 246 14.95 3.58 8.25
CA ARG A 246 14.20 2.51 8.94
C ARG A 246 12.89 2.97 9.56
N ILE A 247 11.96 2.04 9.71
CA ILE A 247 10.65 2.29 10.29
C ILE A 247 10.17 1.09 11.07
N MET A 248 9.51 1.36 12.19
CA MET A 248 8.74 0.39 12.96
C MET A 248 7.28 0.83 13.02
N LEU A 249 6.38 -0.10 12.74
CA LEU A 249 4.94 0.09 12.75
C LEU A 249 4.30 -0.85 13.76
N LEU A 250 3.41 -0.32 14.59
CA LEU A 250 2.47 -1.09 15.39
C LEU A 250 1.07 -0.87 14.83
N GLY A 251 0.25 -1.91 14.85
CA GLY A 251 -1.12 -1.82 14.37
C GLY A 251 -2.08 -2.73 15.12
N ALA A 252 -3.33 -2.32 15.16
CA ALA A 252 -4.43 -3.16 15.61
C ALA A 252 -5.63 -2.98 14.68
N ASN A 253 -6.37 -4.05 14.43
CA ASN A 253 -7.69 -3.95 13.85
C ASN A 253 -8.72 -4.80 14.60
N TYR A 254 -9.97 -4.39 14.50
CA TYR A 254 -11.13 -5.10 14.99
C TYR A 254 -12.19 -5.17 13.89
N SER A 255 -12.73 -6.36 13.66
CA SER A 255 -13.85 -6.58 12.75
C SER A 255 -14.92 -7.44 13.42
N ASN A 256 -16.16 -6.97 13.42
CA ASN A 256 -17.30 -7.75 13.89
C ASN A 256 -18.60 -7.33 13.18
N GLY A 257 -19.25 -8.27 12.51
CA GLY A 257 -20.45 -8.01 11.71
C GLY A 257 -20.19 -6.96 10.63
N GLY A 258 -20.95 -5.86 10.66
CA GLY A 258 -20.78 -4.72 9.76
C GLY A 258 -19.66 -3.74 10.15
N PHE A 259 -19.12 -3.83 11.37
CA PHE A 259 -18.16 -2.88 11.90
C PHE A 259 -16.71 -3.29 11.63
N TYR A 260 -15.89 -2.30 11.28
CA TYR A 260 -14.45 -2.38 11.21
C TYR A 260 -13.80 -1.14 11.83
N ALA A 261 -12.73 -1.33 12.58
CA ALA A 261 -11.82 -0.27 12.97
C ALA A 261 -10.37 -0.77 12.89
N GLY A 262 -9.49 0.03 12.33
CA GLY A 262 -8.05 -0.17 12.30
C GLY A 262 -7.34 1.06 12.84
N ALA A 263 -6.22 0.86 13.50
CA ALA A 263 -5.33 1.92 13.93
C ALA A 263 -3.87 1.49 13.76
N THR A 264 -3.02 2.43 13.38
CA THR A 264 -1.58 2.24 13.25
C THR A 264 -0.83 3.37 13.94
N PHE A 265 0.40 3.09 14.37
CA PHE A 265 1.34 4.05 14.91
C PHE A 265 2.75 3.64 14.47
N HIS A 266 3.55 4.59 14.00
CA HIS A 266 4.91 4.33 13.57
C HIS A 266 5.91 5.31 14.16
N VAL A 267 7.16 4.84 14.19
CA VAL A 267 8.35 5.66 14.39
C VAL A 267 9.35 5.28 13.31
N GLY A 268 9.87 6.28 12.60
CA GLY A 268 10.86 6.11 11.56
C GLY A 268 12.07 7.01 11.74
N GLU A 269 13.20 6.58 11.20
CA GLU A 269 14.44 7.35 11.14
C GLU A 269 14.87 7.48 9.67
N ASN A 270 15.21 8.70 9.26
CA ASN A 270 15.51 9.05 7.85
C ASN A 270 14.47 8.52 6.85
N TRP A 271 13.18 8.53 7.22
CA TRP A 271 12.16 7.69 6.57
C TRP A 271 11.34 8.39 5.49
N GLU A 272 10.89 9.62 5.75
CA GLU A 272 10.15 10.42 4.76
C GLU A 272 11.10 11.44 4.15
N SER A 273 10.98 11.65 2.84
CA SER A 273 11.69 12.74 2.17
C SER A 273 10.73 13.84 1.79
N VAL A 274 11.12 15.09 2.04
CA VAL A 274 10.40 16.28 1.55
C VAL A 274 11.36 17.30 0.95
N GLU A 275 10.87 18.04 -0.03
CA GLU A 275 11.53 19.25 -0.53
C GLU A 275 11.44 20.33 0.56
N THR A 276 12.55 20.99 0.89
CA THR A 276 12.58 22.17 1.79
C THR A 276 12.97 23.45 1.05
N SER A 277 13.46 23.31 -0.19
CA SER A 277 13.73 24.41 -1.11
C SER A 277 13.75 23.90 -2.56
N THR A 278 14.00 24.81 -3.51
CA THR A 278 14.18 24.46 -4.92
C THR A 278 15.44 23.64 -5.21
N THR A 279 16.34 23.43 -4.23
CA THR A 279 17.62 22.73 -4.42
C THR A 279 17.95 21.70 -3.34
N ASN A 280 17.20 21.63 -2.24
CA ASN A 280 17.48 20.70 -1.14
C ASN A 280 16.25 19.86 -0.75
N ASN A 281 16.53 18.60 -0.41
CA ASN A 281 15.58 17.69 0.23
C ASN A 281 16.08 17.35 1.63
N VAL A 282 15.16 17.13 2.56
CA VAL A 282 15.45 16.54 3.86
C VAL A 282 14.93 15.11 3.88
N LEU A 283 15.74 14.16 4.34
CA LEU A 283 15.28 12.87 4.85
C LEU A 283 15.04 13.02 6.35
N MET A 284 13.77 13.00 6.76
CA MET A 284 13.37 13.30 8.13
C MET A 284 13.09 12.05 8.95
N ASP A 285 13.32 12.17 10.25
CA ASP A 285 12.77 11.28 11.26
C ASP A 285 11.27 11.50 11.38
N THR A 286 10.49 10.41 11.44
CA THR A 286 9.02 10.51 11.45
C THR A 286 8.41 9.88 12.68
N LEU A 287 7.34 10.51 13.15
CA LEU A 287 6.38 9.92 14.06
C LEU A 287 4.99 10.10 13.44
N GLY A 288 4.18 9.05 13.44
CA GLY A 288 2.87 9.15 12.84
C GLY A 288 1.97 7.96 13.14
N GLY A 289 0.80 7.96 12.52
CA GLY A 289 -0.21 6.95 12.71
C GLY A 289 -1.50 7.28 12.00
N GLU A 290 -2.39 6.30 11.98
CA GLU A 290 -3.65 6.39 11.26
C GLU A 290 -4.78 5.72 12.03
N ILE A 291 -6.01 6.16 11.78
CA ILE A 291 -7.23 5.48 12.20
C ILE A 291 -8.14 5.37 11.00
N TYR A 292 -8.66 4.18 10.73
CA TYR A 292 -9.68 3.94 9.72
C TYR A 292 -10.85 3.17 10.31
N THR A 293 -12.08 3.61 10.10
CA THR A 293 -13.26 2.88 10.55
C THR A 293 -14.40 2.95 9.54
N TYR A 294 -15.24 1.92 9.54
CA TYR A 294 -16.54 1.94 8.87
C TYR A 294 -17.57 1.09 9.60
N TYR A 295 -18.84 1.38 9.33
CA TYR A 295 -19.94 0.47 9.61
C TYR A 295 -20.73 0.20 8.33
N HIS A 296 -20.86 -1.06 7.93
CA HIS A 296 -21.63 -1.46 6.75
C HIS A 296 -23.03 -1.90 7.17
N PHE A 297 -24.03 -1.08 6.90
CA PHE A 297 -25.44 -1.36 7.17
C PHE A 297 -25.99 -2.39 6.18
N ASP A 298 -27.03 -3.11 6.59
CA ASP A 298 -27.67 -4.15 5.76
C ASP A 298 -28.31 -3.59 4.49
N ASN A 299 -28.64 -2.30 4.47
CA ASN A 299 -29.17 -1.60 3.30
C ASN A 299 -28.08 -1.21 2.28
N GLY A 300 -26.82 -1.58 2.51
CA GLY A 300 -25.69 -1.32 1.63
C GLY A 300 -24.96 0.01 1.89
N LEU A 301 -25.46 0.86 2.78
CA LEU A 301 -24.77 2.09 3.18
C LEU A 301 -23.54 1.75 4.03
N ARG A 302 -22.41 2.43 3.77
CA ARG A 302 -21.20 2.36 4.58
C ARG A 302 -20.59 3.74 4.77
N PRO A 303 -20.88 4.46 5.86
CA PRO A 303 -20.04 5.58 6.28
C PRO A 303 -18.64 5.09 6.62
N THR A 304 -17.65 5.90 6.28
CA THR A 304 -16.24 5.67 6.57
C THR A 304 -15.65 6.92 7.23
N LEU A 305 -14.62 6.71 8.04
CA LEU A 305 -13.80 7.79 8.58
C LEU A 305 -12.35 7.35 8.54
N ASN A 306 -11.50 8.20 7.99
CA ASN A 306 -10.05 8.03 8.00
C ASN A 306 -9.38 9.26 8.61
N TYR A 307 -8.37 9.04 9.44
CA TYR A 307 -7.54 10.08 10.03
C TYR A 307 -6.08 9.69 9.84
N ASN A 308 -5.28 10.59 9.27
CA ASN A 308 -3.85 10.36 9.04
C ASN A 308 -3.04 11.46 9.73
N TYR A 309 -2.04 11.08 10.51
CA TYR A 309 -1.10 12.00 11.15
C TYR A 309 0.35 11.56 10.89
N MET A 310 1.24 12.50 10.58
CA MET A 310 2.68 12.29 10.53
C MET A 310 3.40 13.62 10.74
N GLU A 311 4.44 13.64 11.55
CA GLU A 311 5.28 14.82 11.77
C GLU A 311 6.76 14.49 11.58
N ASP A 312 7.55 15.53 11.32
CA ASP A 312 8.99 15.51 11.52
C ASP A 312 9.28 15.58 13.02
N ARG A 313 9.73 14.46 13.59
CA ARG A 313 9.89 14.36 15.05
C ARG A 313 11.09 15.18 15.57
N ASP A 314 12.08 15.41 14.71
CA ASP A 314 13.32 16.08 15.09
C ASP A 314 13.35 17.54 14.59
N ASP A 315 12.25 18.00 13.97
CA ASP A 315 12.03 19.35 13.44
C ASP A 315 13.14 19.80 12.45
N GLN A 316 13.66 18.85 11.68
CA GLN A 316 14.67 19.07 10.64
C GLN A 316 14.16 19.92 9.47
N THR A 317 12.84 19.97 9.31
CA THR A 317 12.10 20.66 8.24
C THR A 317 11.52 22.01 8.64
N ASP A 318 11.67 22.43 9.90
CA ASP A 318 11.07 23.66 10.47
C ASP A 318 9.52 23.67 10.29
N GLY A 319 8.88 22.63 10.83
CA GLY A 319 7.42 22.58 10.97
C GLY A 319 6.63 21.79 9.94
N TYR A 320 7.20 20.75 9.30
CA TYR A 320 6.42 19.79 8.53
C TYR A 320 5.46 18.98 9.43
N GLU A 321 4.17 19.02 9.10
CA GLU A 321 3.13 18.23 9.76
C GLU A 321 2.08 17.82 8.72
N ARG A 322 1.79 16.53 8.62
CA ARG A 322 0.64 16.02 7.88
C ARG A 322 -0.46 15.67 8.85
N ASN A 323 -1.64 16.26 8.66
CA ASN A 323 -2.80 16.06 9.53
C ASN A 323 -4.07 16.11 8.70
N LEU A 324 -4.66 14.93 8.42
CA LEU A 324 -5.74 14.78 7.45
C LEU A 324 -6.95 14.11 8.10
N LEU A 325 -8.13 14.73 7.96
CA LEU A 325 -9.41 14.15 8.38
C LEU A 325 -10.28 13.88 7.15
N ILE A 326 -10.64 12.62 6.94
CA ILE A 326 -11.34 12.18 5.72
C ILE A 326 -12.62 11.42 6.08
N PRO A 327 -13.76 12.10 6.24
CA PRO A 327 -15.06 11.44 6.20
C PRO A 327 -15.39 10.95 4.79
N GLY A 328 -16.05 9.81 4.71
CA GLY A 328 -16.56 9.26 3.47
C GLY A 328 -17.88 8.53 3.64
N VAL A 329 -18.52 8.25 2.51
CA VAL A 329 -19.70 7.39 2.47
C VAL A 329 -19.71 6.57 1.18
N GLU A 330 -20.06 5.30 1.32
CA GLU A 330 -20.23 4.37 0.21
C GLU A 330 -21.67 3.85 0.21
N TYR A 331 -22.21 3.61 -0.99
CA TYR A 331 -23.41 2.82 -1.16
C TYR A 331 -23.11 1.61 -2.05
N HIS A 332 -23.27 0.43 -1.48
CA HIS A 332 -23.05 -0.85 -2.14
C HIS A 332 -24.37 -1.41 -2.66
N PHE A 333 -24.53 -1.41 -3.99
CA PHE A 333 -25.62 -2.15 -4.65
C PHE A 333 -25.42 -3.66 -4.46
N GLN A 334 -24.17 -4.08 -4.49
CA GLN A 334 -23.74 -5.41 -4.11
C GLN A 334 -22.51 -5.26 -3.21
N LYS A 335 -22.60 -5.77 -1.98
CA LYS A 335 -21.55 -5.66 -0.97
C LYS A 335 -20.18 -6.01 -1.56
N ASN A 336 -19.25 -5.05 -1.49
CA ASN A 336 -17.89 -5.13 -2.00
C ASN A 336 -17.72 -5.52 -3.50
N LYS A 337 -18.78 -5.41 -4.34
CA LYS A 337 -18.67 -5.70 -5.78
C LYS A 337 -18.98 -4.50 -6.67
N PHE A 338 -20.13 -3.86 -6.45
CA PHE A 338 -20.54 -2.68 -7.21
C PHE A 338 -21.01 -1.61 -6.24
N LEU A 339 -20.33 -0.47 -6.25
CA LEU A 339 -20.60 0.62 -5.32
C LEU A 339 -20.39 1.99 -5.96
N VAL A 340 -21.04 2.98 -5.36
CA VAL A 340 -20.68 4.39 -5.50
C VAL A 340 -20.13 4.89 -4.17
N TRP A 341 -19.26 5.88 -4.21
CA TRP A 341 -18.59 6.38 -3.02
C TRP A 341 -18.25 7.86 -3.16
N THR A 342 -18.06 8.52 -2.04
CA THR A 342 -17.47 9.86 -1.95
C THR A 342 -16.60 9.99 -0.71
N GLU A 343 -15.54 10.77 -0.81
CA GLU A 343 -14.62 11.13 0.26
C GLU A 343 -14.32 12.63 0.18
N TYR A 344 -14.22 13.28 1.32
CA TYR A 344 -13.73 14.65 1.43
C TYR A 344 -12.54 14.65 2.39
N GLN A 345 -11.40 15.18 1.98
CA GLN A 345 -10.21 15.31 2.81
C GLN A 345 -10.13 16.76 3.29
N PHE A 346 -10.28 16.96 4.60
CA PHE A 346 -9.84 18.17 5.26
C PHE A 346 -8.33 18.07 5.49
N ASP A 347 -7.58 19.05 5.01
CA ASP A 347 -6.17 19.20 5.36
C ASP A 347 -6.04 20.17 6.52
N LEU A 348 -5.53 19.70 7.65
CA LEU A 348 -5.35 20.47 8.88
C LEU A 348 -3.86 20.69 9.19
N GLY A 349 -2.97 20.18 8.33
CA GLY A 349 -1.54 20.17 8.57
C GLY A 349 -0.81 21.32 7.90
N LYS A 350 0.50 21.14 7.81
CA LYS A 350 1.47 21.95 7.08
C LYS A 350 2.40 21.00 6.32
N ASP A 351 1.94 20.48 5.18
CA ASP A 351 2.71 19.53 4.37
C ASP A 351 2.89 19.99 2.91
N GLN A 352 2.58 21.27 2.62
CA GLN A 352 2.90 21.93 1.36
C GLN A 352 4.09 22.86 1.50
N LEU A 353 5.15 22.63 0.72
CA LEU A 353 6.21 23.63 0.60
C LEU A 353 5.69 24.85 -0.19
N VAL A 354 5.67 26.02 0.46
CA VAL A 354 5.36 27.32 -0.17
C VAL A 354 6.52 28.27 0.10
N GLY A 355 7.33 28.50 -0.94
CA GLY A 355 8.59 29.23 -0.81
C GLY A 355 9.63 28.40 -0.06
N ASN A 356 9.80 28.66 1.23
CA ASN A 356 10.80 28.02 2.10
C ASN A 356 10.21 27.55 3.44
N LYS A 357 8.89 27.39 3.51
CA LYS A 357 8.18 26.96 4.71
C LYS A 357 7.01 26.05 4.34
N PHE A 358 6.57 25.26 5.31
CA PHE A 358 5.40 24.43 5.13
C PHE A 358 4.11 25.18 5.49
N GLU A 359 3.15 25.12 4.57
CA GLU A 359 1.81 25.65 4.72
C GLU A 359 0.77 24.54 4.52
N ASN A 360 -0.45 24.85 4.91
CA ASN A 360 -1.61 23.99 4.75
C ASN A 360 -1.96 23.83 3.27
N ARG A 361 -2.33 22.61 2.87
CA ARG A 361 -2.86 22.36 1.51
C ARG A 361 -4.34 22.66 1.44
N ASP A 362 -4.82 22.84 0.23
CA ASP A 362 -6.26 22.88 -0.02
C ASP A 362 -6.93 21.53 0.27
N ASP A 363 -8.15 21.61 0.81
CA ASP A 363 -9.06 20.48 0.96
C ASP A 363 -9.35 19.80 -0.39
N GLN A 364 -9.60 18.50 -0.36
CA GLN A 364 -9.83 17.71 -1.57
C GLN A 364 -11.17 16.97 -1.52
N PHE A 365 -11.78 16.80 -2.68
CA PHE A 365 -13.03 16.05 -2.83
C PHE A 365 -12.92 15.00 -3.91
N ALA A 366 -13.45 13.81 -3.65
CA ALA A 366 -13.57 12.78 -4.66
C ALA A 366 -14.90 12.05 -4.56
N ALA A 367 -15.41 11.63 -5.71
CA ALA A 367 -16.56 10.75 -5.81
C ALA A 367 -16.37 9.79 -6.98
N GLY A 368 -16.88 8.57 -6.88
CA GLY A 368 -16.68 7.60 -7.94
C GLY A 368 -17.59 6.41 -7.89
N ILE A 369 -17.47 5.61 -8.94
CA ILE A 369 -18.14 4.33 -9.12
C ILE A 369 -17.06 3.27 -9.23
N ARG A 370 -17.24 2.15 -8.52
CA ARG A 370 -16.32 1.03 -8.57
C ARG A 370 -17.02 -0.29 -8.79
N TYR A 371 -16.52 -1.03 -9.76
CA TYR A 371 -16.93 -2.40 -10.08
C TYR A 371 -15.74 -3.34 -9.98
N TYR A 372 -15.84 -4.35 -9.13
CA TYR A 372 -14.86 -5.43 -9.03
C TYR A 372 -15.28 -6.61 -9.91
N PHE A 373 -14.30 -7.29 -10.50
CA PHE A 373 -14.41 -8.53 -11.26
C PHE A 373 -13.19 -9.42 -11.00
#